data_AF-A0A438BVU5-F1
#
_entry.id   AF-A0A438BVU5-F1
#
_cell.length_a   1.000
_cell.length_b   1.000
_cell.length_c   1.000
_cell.angle_alpha   90.00
_cell.angle_beta   90.00
_cell.angle_gamma   90.00
#
_symmetry.space_group_name_H-M   'P 1'
#
loop_
_entity.id
_entity.type
_entity.pdbx_description
1 polymer ?
#
loop_
_entity_poly.entity_id
_entity_poly.type
_entity_poly.pdbx_seq_one_letter_code
_entity_poly.pdbx_strand_id
1 'polypeptide(L)'
;MFSRVSRVQLRCYSLGVEDLELLSGEELHTPNSFLIIFNGLILGKHRRPQRFANALRKLRRAGKIGEFVSVFVNEKQHCVYIASDGGRVCRPVVIADKGKSRIKEHHMKELIDGVRTFDDFLRDGLIEYLDVNEENNALIALYEADAKPETTHIEIEPFTILGVCAGLIPFPHHNQSPRNTYQCAMGKQAMGNIAYNQANFLIL
;
A
#
# COMPACT_ATOMS: atom_id res chain seq x y z
N MET A 1 3.48 -8.01 -19.55
CA MET A 1 4.15 -6.94 -18.75
C MET A 1 4.16 -5.61 -19.51
N PHE A 2 4.69 -5.55 -20.75
CA PHE A 2 4.70 -4.34 -21.59
C PHE A 2 3.33 -3.66 -21.78
N SER A 3 2.25 -4.42 -22.02
CA SER A 3 0.91 -3.84 -22.24
C SER A 3 0.29 -3.12 -21.03
N ARG A 4 0.77 -3.39 -19.80
CA ARG A 4 0.29 -2.73 -18.57
C ARG A 4 1.05 -1.43 -18.29
N VAL A 5 2.36 -1.43 -18.55
CA VAL A 5 3.26 -0.27 -18.39
C VAL A 5 2.79 0.89 -19.28
N SER A 6 2.51 0.61 -20.54
CA SER A 6 2.02 1.61 -21.51
C SER A 6 0.66 2.21 -21.11
N ARG A 7 -0.19 1.44 -20.41
CA ARG A 7 -1.52 1.92 -19.99
C ARG A 7 -1.43 2.99 -18.89
N VAL A 8 -0.52 2.82 -17.92
CA VAL A 8 -0.36 3.80 -16.83
C VAL A 8 0.20 5.11 -17.39
N GLN A 9 1.20 5.04 -18.27
CA GLN A 9 1.76 6.21 -18.96
C GLN A 9 0.68 6.97 -19.74
N LEU A 10 -0.14 6.27 -20.53
CA LEU A 10 -1.22 6.89 -21.30
C LEU A 10 -2.26 7.59 -20.39
N ARG A 11 -2.53 7.03 -19.21
CA ARG A 11 -3.38 7.70 -18.20
C ARG A 11 -2.72 8.94 -17.62
N CYS A 12 -1.39 8.97 -17.49
CA CYS A 12 -0.67 10.14 -17.02
C CYS A 12 -0.84 11.32 -18.02
N TYR A 13 -0.62 11.09 -19.31
CA TYR A 13 -0.87 12.10 -20.34
C TYR A 13 -2.34 12.55 -20.37
N SER A 14 -3.29 11.62 -20.25
CA SER A 14 -4.73 11.95 -20.16
C SER A 14 -5.08 12.82 -18.95
N LEU A 15 -4.29 12.77 -17.87
CA LEU A 15 -4.46 13.57 -16.67
C LEU A 15 -3.75 14.93 -16.75
N GLY A 16 -3.13 15.27 -17.89
CA GLY A 16 -2.53 16.57 -18.15
C GLY A 16 -1.03 16.64 -17.90
N VAL A 17 -0.31 15.51 -17.93
CA VAL A 17 1.16 15.51 -17.95
C VAL A 17 1.62 16.04 -19.31
N GLU A 18 2.45 17.08 -19.28
CA GLU A 18 3.11 17.63 -20.47
C GLU A 18 4.31 16.75 -20.82
N ASP A 19 4.36 16.24 -22.04
CA ASP A 19 5.37 15.29 -22.49
C ASP A 19 6.76 15.89 -22.52
N LEU A 20 7.76 15.10 -22.09
CA LEU A 20 9.16 15.54 -22.03
C LEU A 20 9.67 16.00 -23.40
N GLU A 21 9.25 15.34 -24.49
CA GLU A 21 9.68 15.67 -25.86
C GLU A 21 9.20 17.06 -26.33
N LEU A 22 8.16 17.60 -25.70
CA LEU A 22 7.59 18.91 -26.04
C LEU A 22 8.18 20.05 -25.21
N LEU A 23 9.08 19.74 -24.26
CA LEU A 23 9.58 20.68 -23.26
C LEU A 23 11.04 21.04 -23.50
N SER A 24 11.34 22.33 -23.44
CA SER A 24 12.73 22.80 -23.37
C SER A 24 13.32 22.59 -21.97
N GLY A 25 14.66 22.65 -21.87
CA GLY A 25 15.34 22.54 -20.58
C GLY A 25 14.90 23.62 -19.57
N GLU A 26 14.66 24.85 -20.02
CA GLU A 26 14.15 25.93 -19.17
C GLU A 26 12.72 25.65 -18.69
N GLU A 27 11.87 25.11 -19.57
CA GLU A 27 10.50 24.74 -19.24
C GLU A 27 10.43 23.58 -18.26
N LEU A 28 11.41 22.69 -18.27
CA LEU A 28 11.51 21.59 -17.31
C LEU A 28 11.71 22.11 -15.87
N HIS A 29 12.45 23.22 -15.73
CA HIS A 29 12.78 23.84 -14.45
C HIS A 29 11.83 24.99 -14.06
N THR A 30 10.66 25.08 -14.70
CA THR A 30 9.69 26.14 -14.40
C THR A 30 9.25 26.06 -12.93
N PRO A 31 9.28 27.17 -12.18
CA PRO A 31 8.81 27.21 -10.79
C PRO A 31 7.34 26.77 -10.69
N ASN A 32 6.99 26.11 -9.60
CA ASN A 32 5.66 25.53 -9.35
C ASN A 32 5.22 24.42 -10.31
N SER A 33 6.18 23.71 -10.93
CA SER A 33 5.92 22.47 -11.66
C SER A 33 6.65 21.30 -11.00
N PHE A 34 6.08 20.11 -11.11
CA PHE A 34 6.65 18.88 -10.58
C PHE A 34 6.97 17.93 -11.73
N LEU A 35 8.12 17.27 -11.67
CA LEU A 35 8.48 16.21 -12.60
C LEU A 35 7.69 14.95 -12.31
N ILE A 36 7.21 14.28 -13.34
CA ILE A 36 6.51 13.00 -13.24
C ILE A 36 7.48 11.91 -13.63
N ILE A 37 7.83 11.05 -12.68
CA ILE A 37 8.79 9.98 -12.84
C ILE A 37 8.05 8.64 -12.73
N PHE A 38 8.15 7.81 -13.76
CA PHE A 38 7.52 6.49 -13.81
C PHE A 38 8.57 5.39 -13.92
N ASN A 39 8.66 4.54 -12.88
CA ASN A 39 9.69 3.50 -12.75
C ASN A 39 11.12 4.02 -13.01
N GLY A 40 11.42 5.25 -12.57
CA GLY A 40 12.72 5.91 -12.78
C GLY A 40 12.87 6.69 -14.10
N LEU A 41 11.93 6.56 -15.04
CA LEU A 41 11.93 7.33 -16.28
C LEU A 41 11.16 8.64 -16.11
N ILE A 42 11.73 9.76 -16.56
CA ILE A 42 11.03 11.05 -16.60
C ILE A 42 10.01 10.99 -17.73
N LEU A 43 8.72 11.09 -17.40
CA LEU A 43 7.65 11.17 -18.40
C LEU A 43 7.41 12.60 -18.87
N GLY A 44 7.63 13.58 -18.00
CA GLY A 44 7.24 14.96 -18.26
C GLY A 44 7.04 15.75 -16.98
N LYS A 45 6.25 16.82 -17.06
CA LYS A 45 5.94 17.68 -15.92
C LYS A 45 4.44 17.89 -15.72
N HIS A 46 4.06 18.30 -14.51
CA HIS A 46 2.69 18.65 -14.17
C HIS A 46 2.65 19.84 -13.18
N ARG A 47 1.77 20.81 -13.43
CA ARG A 47 1.66 22.05 -12.62
C ARG A 47 0.90 21.87 -11.30
N ARG A 48 0.09 20.81 -11.18
CA ARG A 48 -0.75 20.52 -10.00
C ARG A 48 -0.53 19.09 -9.46
N PRO A 49 0.61 18.80 -8.80
CA PRO A 49 1.00 17.44 -8.41
C PRO A 49 -0.02 16.75 -7.51
N GLN A 50 -0.56 17.44 -6.50
CA GLN A 50 -1.52 16.83 -5.57
C GLN A 50 -2.85 16.46 -6.24
N ARG A 51 -3.34 17.28 -7.18
CA ARG A 51 -4.55 16.95 -7.96
C ARG A 51 -4.30 15.75 -8.86
N PHE A 52 -3.13 15.69 -9.49
CA PHE A 52 -2.72 14.58 -10.33
C PHE A 52 -2.61 13.27 -9.54
N ALA A 53 -1.89 13.27 -8.42
CA ALA A 53 -1.72 12.10 -7.57
C ALA A 53 -3.06 11.58 -7.05
N ASN A 54 -3.93 12.47 -6.58
CA ASN A 54 -5.27 12.10 -6.12
C ASN A 54 -6.16 11.55 -7.25
N ALA A 55 -6.04 12.08 -8.48
CA ALA A 55 -6.76 11.54 -9.62
C ALA A 55 -6.26 10.12 -9.98
N LEU A 56 -4.94 9.89 -9.93
CA LEU A 56 -4.36 8.59 -10.21
C LEU A 56 -4.75 7.54 -9.15
N ARG A 57 -4.71 7.90 -7.86
CA ARG A 57 -5.23 7.05 -6.76
C ARG A 57 -6.72 6.73 -6.93
N LYS A 58 -7.54 7.70 -7.36
CA LYS A 58 -8.96 7.44 -7.66
C LYS A 58 -9.13 6.44 -8.80
N LEU A 59 -8.30 6.52 -9.85
CA LEU A 59 -8.32 5.52 -10.92
C LEU A 59 -7.92 4.13 -10.41
N ARG A 60 -6.98 4.03 -9.47
CA ARG A 60 -6.59 2.77 -8.80
C ARG A 60 -7.74 2.17 -8.03
N ARG A 61 -8.35 2.97 -7.15
CA ARG A 61 -9.49 2.58 -6.31
C ARG A 61 -10.76 2.22 -7.11
N ALA A 62 -10.84 2.62 -8.38
CA ALA A 62 -11.91 2.23 -9.31
C ALA A 62 -11.52 1.06 -10.23
N GLY A 63 -10.38 0.39 -9.98
CA GLY A 63 -9.89 -0.74 -10.76
C GLY A 63 -9.45 -0.41 -12.20
N LYS A 64 -9.22 0.88 -12.53
CA LYS A 64 -8.83 1.31 -13.88
C LYS A 64 -7.32 1.20 -14.12
N ILE A 65 -6.54 1.22 -13.06
CA ILE A 65 -5.11 0.90 -13.03
C ILE A 65 -4.86 -0.19 -11.98
N GLY A 66 -3.72 -0.87 -12.04
CA GLY A 66 -3.43 -1.97 -11.12
C GLY A 66 -3.38 -1.53 -9.66
N GLU A 67 -3.86 -2.38 -8.75
CA GLU A 67 -3.88 -2.13 -7.29
C GLU A 67 -2.49 -1.86 -6.68
N PHE A 68 -1.43 -2.38 -7.29
CA PHE A 68 -0.04 -2.20 -6.82
C PHE A 68 0.66 -0.97 -7.42
N VAL A 69 -0.02 -0.18 -8.26
CA VAL A 69 0.54 1.06 -8.77
C VAL A 69 0.60 2.06 -7.62
N SER A 70 1.80 2.42 -7.19
CA SER A 70 2.02 3.42 -6.13
C SER A 70 2.20 4.81 -6.71
N VAL A 71 1.76 5.81 -5.95
CA VAL A 71 1.91 7.22 -6.29
C VAL A 71 2.41 7.98 -5.08
N PHE A 72 3.65 8.48 -5.17
CA PHE A 72 4.32 9.23 -4.12
C PHE A 72 4.69 10.63 -4.60
N VAL A 73 4.22 11.66 -3.90
CA VAL A 73 4.55 13.06 -4.14
C VAL A 73 5.66 13.48 -3.18
N ASN A 74 6.82 13.82 -3.73
CA ASN A 74 7.94 14.36 -2.98
C ASN A 74 8.03 15.87 -3.19
N GLU A 75 7.63 16.64 -2.17
CA GLU A 75 7.63 18.10 -2.22
C GLU A 75 9.04 18.69 -2.19
N LYS A 76 10.01 18.03 -1.55
CA LYS A 76 11.40 18.52 -1.45
C LYS A 76 12.14 18.43 -2.79
N GLN A 77 11.85 17.38 -3.55
CA GLN A 77 12.46 17.14 -4.86
C GLN A 77 11.63 17.72 -6.00
N HIS A 78 10.44 18.25 -5.73
CA HIS A 78 9.47 18.64 -6.75
C HIS A 78 9.18 17.52 -7.77
N CYS A 79 9.01 16.28 -7.28
CA CYS A 79 8.76 15.11 -8.12
C CYS A 79 7.54 14.33 -7.66
N VAL A 80 6.80 13.76 -8.61
CA VAL A 80 5.80 12.71 -8.37
C VAL A 80 6.35 11.40 -8.94
N TYR A 81 6.59 10.45 -8.05
CA TYR A 81 7.02 9.11 -8.38
C TYR A 81 5.81 8.20 -8.55
N ILE A 82 5.79 7.48 -9.65
CA ILE A 82 4.81 6.45 -9.95
C ILE A 82 5.58 5.14 -10.14
N ALA A 83 5.26 4.16 -9.31
CA ALA A 83 5.92 2.86 -9.34
C ALA A 83 4.90 1.77 -9.69
N SER A 84 5.23 0.94 -10.67
CA SER A 84 4.43 -0.19 -11.15
C SER A 84 5.25 -1.48 -11.30
N ASP A 85 6.53 -1.40 -10.98
CA ASP A 85 7.46 -2.51 -10.87
C ASP A 85 7.09 -3.43 -9.69
N GLY A 86 7.50 -4.69 -9.81
CA GLY A 86 7.34 -5.69 -8.76
C GLY A 86 8.50 -5.68 -7.76
N GLY A 87 8.34 -6.39 -6.65
CA GLY A 87 9.37 -6.51 -5.61
C GLY A 87 9.26 -5.48 -4.48
N ARG A 88 8.33 -4.52 -4.60
CA ARG A 88 7.97 -3.61 -3.50
C ARG A 88 7.15 -4.34 -2.46
N VAL A 89 7.42 -4.05 -1.19
CA VAL A 89 6.57 -4.49 -0.07
C VAL A 89 5.36 -3.57 -0.03
N CYS A 90 4.18 -4.19 -0.01
CA CYS A 90 2.92 -3.47 0.15
C CYS A 90 2.16 -4.05 1.34
N ARG A 91 1.39 -3.20 2.02
CA ARG A 91 0.46 -3.63 3.07
C ARG A 91 -0.96 -3.12 2.78
N PRO A 92 -1.99 -3.96 3.01
CA PRO A 92 -3.36 -3.52 2.86
C PRO A 92 -3.76 -2.63 4.06
N VAL A 93 -4.43 -1.53 3.77
CA VAL A 93 -5.00 -0.62 4.77
C VAL A 93 -6.42 -0.24 4.38
N VAL A 94 -7.24 0.12 5.37
CA VAL A 94 -8.60 0.60 5.11
C VAL A 94 -8.55 2.05 4.64
N ILE A 95 -9.29 2.36 3.57
CA ILE A 95 -9.39 3.74 3.10
C ILE A 95 -10.37 4.50 4.02
N ALA A 96 -9.96 5.70 4.44
CA ALA A 96 -10.79 6.60 5.22
C ALA A 96 -11.13 7.86 4.41
N ASP A 97 -12.42 8.21 4.36
CA ASP A 97 -12.87 9.48 3.80
C ASP A 97 -13.12 10.46 4.95
N LYS A 98 -12.25 11.46 5.07
CA LYS A 98 -12.31 12.48 6.14
C LYS A 98 -12.35 11.85 7.55
N GLY A 99 -11.46 10.90 7.80
CA GLY A 99 -11.40 10.16 9.07
C GLY A 99 -12.49 9.12 9.27
N LYS A 100 -13.42 8.94 8.33
CA LYS A 100 -14.44 7.89 8.44
C LYS A 100 -14.04 6.68 7.60
N SER A 101 -13.96 5.52 8.24
CA SER A 101 -13.75 4.23 7.58
C SER A 101 -14.77 4.03 6.44
N ARG A 102 -14.30 3.61 5.27
CA ARG A 102 -15.18 3.20 4.16
C ARG A 102 -15.83 1.84 4.41
N ILE A 103 -15.19 0.99 5.20
CA ILE A 103 -15.79 -0.26 5.65
C ILE A 103 -16.93 0.07 6.62
N LYS A 104 -18.03 -0.64 6.47
CA LYS A 104 -19.26 -0.47 7.24
C LYS A 104 -19.70 -1.84 7.74
N GLU A 105 -20.57 -1.86 8.74
CA GLU A 105 -21.05 -3.12 9.34
C GLU A 105 -21.65 -4.08 8.30
N HIS A 106 -22.40 -3.58 7.31
CA HIS A 106 -22.96 -4.43 6.26
C HIS A 106 -21.88 -5.09 5.38
N HIS A 107 -20.78 -4.40 5.07
CA HIS A 107 -19.64 -5.00 4.35
C HIS A 107 -19.04 -6.16 5.16
N MET A 108 -18.92 -5.99 6.48
CA MET A 108 -18.40 -7.05 7.35
C MET A 108 -19.35 -8.24 7.44
N LYS A 109 -20.66 -7.99 7.47
CA LYS A 109 -21.66 -9.05 7.42
C LYS A 109 -21.58 -9.85 6.12
N GLU A 110 -21.49 -9.18 4.98
CA GLU A 110 -21.35 -9.81 3.66
C GLU A 110 -20.05 -10.63 3.53
N LEU A 111 -18.97 -10.19 4.18
CA LEU A 111 -17.71 -10.93 4.26
C LEU A 111 -17.85 -12.21 5.10
N ILE A 112 -18.53 -12.14 6.25
CA ILE A 112 -18.78 -13.29 7.14
C ILE A 112 -19.71 -14.30 6.45
N ASP A 113 -20.75 -13.81 5.78
CA ASP A 113 -21.72 -14.64 5.05
C ASP A 113 -21.12 -15.25 3.77
N GLY A 114 -19.86 -14.91 3.42
CA GLY A 114 -19.16 -15.43 2.24
C GLY A 114 -19.68 -14.86 0.91
N VAL A 115 -20.45 -13.78 0.94
CA VAL A 115 -21.01 -13.10 -0.24
C VAL A 115 -19.94 -12.28 -0.95
N ARG A 116 -19.03 -11.66 -0.19
CA ARG A 116 -17.85 -10.94 -0.71
C ARG A 116 -16.56 -11.57 -0.23
N THR A 117 -15.53 -11.40 -1.05
CA THR A 117 -14.15 -11.77 -0.74
C THR A 117 -13.30 -10.54 -0.43
N PHE A 118 -12.08 -10.76 0.07
CA PHE A 118 -11.10 -9.69 0.28
C PHE A 118 -10.79 -8.92 -1.03
N ASP A 119 -10.74 -9.62 -2.16
CA ASP A 119 -10.49 -9.00 -3.47
C ASP A 119 -11.62 -8.07 -3.90
N ASP A 120 -12.87 -8.34 -3.48
CA ASP A 120 -13.99 -7.45 -3.76
C ASP A 120 -13.85 -6.14 -2.98
N PHE A 121 -13.30 -6.17 -1.76
CA PHE A 121 -13.02 -4.96 -0.97
C PHE A 121 -11.96 -4.08 -1.64
N LEU A 122 -10.98 -4.68 -2.32
CA LEU A 122 -9.99 -3.95 -3.15
C LEU A 122 -10.66 -3.30 -4.37
N ARG A 123 -11.50 -4.07 -5.09
CA ARG A 123 -12.19 -3.59 -6.31
C ARG A 123 -13.19 -2.47 -6.03
N ASP A 124 -13.86 -2.53 -4.88
CA ASP A 124 -14.81 -1.52 -4.42
C ASP A 124 -14.11 -0.29 -3.82
N GLY A 125 -12.79 -0.33 -3.68
CA GLY A 125 -12.01 0.76 -3.09
C GLY A 125 -12.35 1.02 -1.63
N LEU A 126 -12.62 -0.06 -0.88
CA LEU A 126 -12.78 -0.06 0.59
C LEU A 126 -11.41 -0.16 1.28
N ILE A 127 -10.53 -0.99 0.71
CA ILE A 127 -9.14 -1.15 1.13
C ILE A 127 -8.21 -0.87 -0.05
N GLU A 128 -6.97 -0.52 0.21
CA GLU A 128 -5.93 -0.46 -0.82
C GLU A 128 -4.57 -0.88 -0.28
N TYR A 129 -3.69 -1.28 -1.19
CA TYR A 129 -2.29 -1.56 -0.89
C TYR A 129 -1.49 -0.26 -0.91
N LEU A 130 -0.80 0.02 0.19
CA LEU A 130 0.21 1.08 0.26
C LEU A 130 1.60 0.48 0.22
N ASP A 131 2.50 1.15 -0.49
CA ASP A 131 3.94 0.88 -0.39
C ASP A 131 4.61 1.87 0.56
N VAL A 132 5.86 1.56 0.93
CA VAL A 132 6.66 2.34 1.88
C VAL A 132 6.79 3.82 1.50
N ASN A 133 6.84 4.14 0.19
CA ASN A 133 6.97 5.52 -0.25
C ASN A 133 5.64 6.27 -0.16
N GLU A 134 4.54 5.65 -0.60
CA GLU A 134 3.21 6.22 -0.53
C GLU A 134 2.73 6.42 0.91
N GLU A 135 3.16 5.57 1.84
CA GLU A 135 2.94 5.76 3.28
C GLU A 135 3.44 7.11 3.80
N ASN A 136 4.53 7.68 3.25
CA ASN A 136 5.02 9.01 3.64
C ASN A 136 4.07 10.15 3.24
N ASN A 137 3.09 9.90 2.35
CA ASN A 137 2.03 10.85 2.00
C ASN A 137 0.69 10.53 2.65
N ALA A 138 0.60 9.44 3.41
CA ALA A 138 -0.61 9.01 4.07
C ALA A 138 -0.58 9.39 5.56
N LEU A 139 -1.74 9.76 6.08
CA LEU A 139 -1.99 9.78 7.53
C LEU A 139 -2.81 8.55 7.89
N ILE A 140 -2.21 7.63 8.64
CA ILE A 140 -2.78 6.33 9.01
C ILE A 140 -3.11 6.36 10.51
N ALA A 141 -4.39 6.17 10.85
CA ALA A 141 -4.81 6.02 12.25
C ALA A 141 -4.73 4.54 12.68
N LEU A 142 -4.30 4.28 13.92
CA LEU A 142 -4.21 2.92 14.47
C LEU A 142 -5.59 2.33 14.77
N TYR A 143 -6.49 3.15 15.31
CA TYR A 143 -7.87 2.78 15.63
C TYR A 143 -8.84 3.80 15.04
N GLU A 144 -10.07 3.37 14.76
CA GLU A 144 -11.11 4.26 14.23
C GLU A 144 -11.42 5.42 15.20
N ALA A 145 -11.28 5.20 16.52
CA ALA A 145 -11.49 6.22 17.54
C ALA A 145 -10.47 7.37 17.48
N ASP A 146 -9.26 7.12 17.00
CA ASP A 146 -8.18 8.10 16.88
C ASP A 146 -8.20 8.83 15.52
N ALA A 147 -9.13 8.46 14.63
CA ALA A 147 -9.19 9.02 13.30
C ALA A 147 -9.64 10.49 13.33
N LYS A 148 -8.85 11.34 12.67
CA LYS A 148 -9.12 12.77 12.51
C LYS A 148 -9.63 13.07 11.10
N PRO A 149 -10.24 14.23 10.84
CA PRO A 149 -10.69 14.61 9.49
C PRO A 149 -9.58 14.55 8.42
N GLU A 150 -8.32 14.70 8.80
CA GLU A 150 -7.15 14.61 7.92
C GLU A 150 -6.68 13.17 7.66
N THR A 151 -7.17 12.20 8.46
CA THR A 151 -6.80 10.79 8.33
C THR A 151 -7.24 10.25 6.97
N THR A 152 -6.28 9.68 6.25
CA THR A 152 -6.45 9.12 4.90
C THR A 152 -6.73 7.63 4.92
N HIS A 153 -6.18 6.91 5.91
CA HIS A 153 -6.28 5.46 6.04
C HIS A 153 -6.40 5.07 7.51
N ILE A 154 -6.92 3.88 7.75
CA ILE A 154 -7.02 3.28 9.07
C ILE A 154 -6.37 1.90 8.99
N GLU A 155 -5.59 1.55 10.01
CA GLU A 155 -4.97 0.24 10.13
C GLU A 155 -6.06 -0.84 10.20
N ILE A 156 -5.88 -1.96 9.50
CA ILE A 156 -6.82 -3.09 9.62
C ILE A 156 -6.72 -3.67 11.02
N GLU A 157 -5.50 -3.91 11.49
CA GLU A 157 -5.25 -4.52 12.79
C GLU A 157 -3.79 -4.29 13.24
N PRO A 158 -3.54 -3.57 14.35
CA PRO A 158 -2.18 -3.24 14.77
C PRO A 158 -1.25 -4.42 15.10
N PHE A 159 -1.78 -5.58 15.51
CA PHE A 159 -0.91 -6.72 15.87
C PHE A 159 -0.19 -7.34 14.67
N THR A 160 -0.60 -7.05 13.43
CA THR A 160 0.06 -7.58 12.22
C THR A 160 1.44 -6.99 11.97
N ILE A 161 1.90 -6.05 12.81
CA ILE A 161 3.31 -5.66 12.90
C ILE A 161 4.20 -6.84 13.33
N LEU A 162 3.64 -7.81 14.06
CA LEU A 162 4.34 -9.02 14.49
C LEU A 162 4.23 -10.11 13.42
N GLY A 163 5.35 -10.76 13.12
CA GLY A 163 5.35 -11.94 12.25
C GLY A 163 4.82 -13.20 12.94
N VAL A 164 4.70 -14.29 12.18
CA VAL A 164 4.13 -15.58 12.65
C VAL A 164 4.81 -16.10 13.93
N CYS A 165 6.14 -16.08 14.01
CA CYS A 165 6.87 -16.56 15.18
C CYS A 165 6.64 -15.68 16.42
N ALA A 166 6.55 -14.35 16.23
CA ALA A 166 6.30 -13.42 17.32
C ALA A 166 4.85 -13.48 17.81
N GLY A 167 3.91 -13.85 16.94
CA GLY A 167 2.51 -14.08 17.28
C GLY A 167 2.27 -15.25 18.25
N LEU A 168 3.25 -16.14 18.46
CA LEU A 168 3.18 -17.21 19.45
C LEU A 168 3.40 -16.72 20.89
N ILE A 169 3.87 -15.49 21.08
CA ILE A 169 4.17 -14.93 22.39
C ILE A 169 2.86 -14.42 23.00
N PRO A 170 2.43 -14.93 24.17
CA PRO A 170 1.27 -14.37 24.86
C PRO A 170 1.60 -12.96 25.38
N PHE A 171 0.70 -12.01 25.15
CA PHE A 171 0.80 -10.62 25.62
C PHE A 171 2.18 -9.97 25.36
N PRO A 172 2.65 -9.90 24.10
CA PRO A 172 4.03 -9.47 23.79
C PRO A 172 4.30 -8.00 24.17
N HIS A 173 3.25 -7.19 24.29
CA HIS A 173 3.30 -5.79 24.71
C HIS A 173 3.59 -5.60 26.21
N HIS A 174 3.41 -6.63 27.04
CA HIS A 174 3.79 -6.60 28.46
C HIS A 174 5.24 -7.05 28.70
N ASN A 175 5.92 -7.51 27.66
CA ASN A 175 7.30 -7.99 27.73
C ASN A 175 8.28 -6.95 27.20
N GLN A 176 9.50 -6.98 27.71
CA GLN A 176 10.60 -6.21 27.14
C GLN A 176 10.98 -6.77 25.75
N SER A 177 11.30 -5.88 24.80
CA SER A 177 11.67 -6.25 23.43
C SER A 177 12.74 -7.36 23.31
N PRO A 178 13.82 -7.39 24.13
CA PRO A 178 14.79 -8.49 24.09
C PRO A 178 14.17 -9.86 24.39
N ARG A 179 13.20 -9.95 25.31
CA ARG A 179 12.53 -11.21 25.67
C ARG A 179 11.72 -11.76 24.50
N ASN A 180 11.01 -10.89 23.80
CA ASN A 180 10.25 -11.27 22.61
C ASN A 180 11.19 -11.78 21.51
N THR A 181 12.34 -11.14 21.33
CA THR A 181 13.36 -11.54 20.35
C THR A 181 13.95 -12.91 20.67
N TYR A 182 14.31 -13.17 21.93
CA TYR A 182 14.82 -14.47 22.35
C TYR A 182 13.78 -15.58 22.16
N GLN A 183 12.52 -15.33 22.50
CA GLN A 183 11.45 -16.32 22.31
C GLN A 183 11.24 -16.68 20.84
N CYS A 184 11.33 -15.71 19.93
CA CYS A 184 11.23 -15.97 18.49
C CYS A 184 12.37 -16.87 17.97
N ALA A 185 13.56 -16.77 18.55
CA ALA A 185 14.70 -17.63 18.19
C ALA A 185 14.56 -19.03 18.82
N MET A 186 14.26 -19.10 20.12
CA MET A 186 14.08 -20.36 20.85
C MET A 186 12.90 -21.18 20.31
N GLY A 187 11.81 -20.51 19.91
CA GLY A 187 10.63 -21.16 19.34
C GLY A 187 10.93 -21.96 18.07
N LYS A 188 11.94 -21.57 17.28
CA LYS A 188 12.36 -22.32 16.08
C LYS A 188 13.14 -23.59 16.39
N GLN A 189 13.69 -23.70 17.60
CA GLN A 189 14.46 -24.85 18.07
C GLN A 189 13.64 -25.78 18.96
N ALA A 190 12.41 -25.38 19.31
CA ALA A 190 11.52 -26.19 20.13
C ALA A 190 11.19 -27.50 19.39
N MET A 191 11.29 -28.63 20.10
CA MET A 191 10.84 -29.92 19.57
C MET A 191 9.30 -29.95 19.54
N GLY A 192 8.74 -30.54 18.49
CA GLY A 192 7.31 -30.68 18.31
C GLY A 192 6.99 -31.60 17.14
N ASN A 193 5.69 -31.76 16.85
CA ASN A 193 5.24 -32.49 15.67
C ASN A 193 5.52 -31.66 14.42
N ILE A 194 6.22 -32.24 13.44
CA ILE A 194 6.66 -31.50 12.24
C ILE A 194 5.53 -31.43 11.21
N ALA A 195 4.93 -32.59 10.91
CA ALA A 195 3.88 -32.72 9.90
C ALA A 195 3.09 -34.02 10.11
N TYR A 196 1.92 -34.12 9.48
CA TYR A 196 1.07 -35.32 9.56
C TYR A 196 1.75 -36.60 9.03
N ASN A 197 2.69 -36.46 8.09
CA ASN A 197 3.43 -37.58 7.48
C ASN A 197 4.73 -37.94 8.22
N GLN A 198 4.95 -37.45 9.45
CA GLN A 198 6.17 -37.70 10.21
C GLN A 198 6.49 -39.20 10.39
N ALA A 199 5.46 -40.04 10.53
CA ALA A 199 5.64 -41.49 10.69
C ALA A 199 6.11 -42.20 9.40
N ASN A 200 5.85 -41.63 8.21
CA ASN A 200 6.26 -42.24 6.94
C ASN A 200 7.78 -42.23 6.74
N PHE A 201 8.51 -41.37 7.46
CA PHE A 201 9.98 -41.29 7.41
C PHE A 201 10.67 -42.10 8.52
N LEU A 202 9.92 -42.59 9.51
CA LEU A 202 10.44 -43.34 10.66
C LEU A 202 10.41 -44.87 10.47
N ILE A 203 9.92 -45.37 9.33
CA ILE A 203 9.76 -46.81 9.03
C ILE A 203 10.78 -47.30 7.96
N LEU A 204 11.92 -46.62 7.81
CA LEU A 204 13.10 -47.12 7.08
C LEU A 204 14.30 -47.18 8.01
#